data_AF-A0A2T4IHM8-F1
#
_entry.id   AF-A0A2T4IHM8-F1
#
_cell.length_a   1.000
_cell.length_b   1.000
_cell.length_c   1.000
_cell.angle_alpha   90.00
_cell.angle_beta   90.00
_cell.angle_gamma   90.00
#
_symmetry.space_group_name_H-M   'P 1'
#
loop_
_entity.id
_entity.type
_entity.pdbx_description
1 polymer ?
#
loop_
_entity_poly.entity_id
_entity_poly.type
_entity_poly.pdbx_seq_one_letter_code
_entity_poly.pdbx_strand_id
1 'polypeptide(L)'
;MKLIRMIGRLATLLSARRRKQEAKKKQLKALLRKMKAEQRELAARIKACDDALTRDNLTLRLQILTEQRRKGVALRKALKNGER
;
A
#
# COMPACT_ATOMS: atom_id res chain seq x y z
N MET A 1 8.34 28.97 32.58
CA MET A 1 9.16 28.48 31.43
C MET A 1 9.21 26.95 31.25
N LYS A 2 9.05 26.12 32.30
CA LYS A 2 9.14 24.64 32.18
C LYS A 2 7.95 24.00 31.45
N LEU A 3 6.71 24.45 31.74
CA LEU A 3 5.48 23.94 31.11
C LEU A 3 5.40 24.22 29.60
N ILE A 4 5.69 25.46 29.18
CA ILE A 4 5.68 25.85 27.76
C ILE A 4 6.67 25.00 26.94
N ARG A 5 7.87 24.73 27.48
CA ARG A 5 8.85 23.83 26.83
C ARG A 5 8.35 22.39 26.74
N MET A 6 7.66 21.87 27.76
CA MET A 6 7.08 20.52 27.71
C MET A 6 5.98 20.42 26.67
N ILE A 7 5.08 21.41 26.59
CA ILE A 7 4.02 21.48 25.58
C ILE A 7 4.61 21.57 24.16
N GLY A 8 5.64 22.39 23.95
CA GLY A 8 6.33 22.50 22.67
C GLY A 8 6.98 21.18 22.24
N ARG A 9 7.60 20.44 23.18
CA ARG A 9 8.16 19.11 22.92
C ARG A 9 7.06 18.09 22.59
N LEU A 10 5.94 18.11 23.31
CA LEU A 10 4.79 17.24 23.03
C LEU A 10 4.21 17.52 21.65
N ALA A 11 3.99 18.79 21.30
CA ALA A 11 3.50 19.19 19.98
C ALA A 11 4.46 18.75 18.86
N THR A 12 5.76 18.89 19.08
CA THR A 12 6.78 18.42 18.12
C THR A 12 6.71 16.91 17.93
N LEU A 13 6.62 16.14 19.02
CA LEU A 13 6.50 14.67 18.97
C LEU A 13 5.22 14.22 18.26
N LEU A 14 4.08 14.86 18.57
CA LEU A 14 2.81 14.58 17.91
C LEU A 14 2.85 14.91 16.42
N SER A 15 3.47 16.03 16.04
CA SER A 15 3.67 16.41 14.63
C SER A 15 4.56 15.43 13.86
N ALA A 16 5.61 14.91 14.52
CA ALA A 16 6.53 13.94 13.92
C ALA A 16 5.83 12.60 13.68
N ARG A 17 5.00 12.15 14.62
CA ARG A 17 4.17 10.94 14.47
C ARG A 17 3.20 11.07 13.29
N ARG A 18 2.51 12.21 13.17
CA ARG A 18 1.59 12.49 12.04
C ARG A 18 2.32 12.49 10.69
N ARG A 19 3.47 13.15 10.59
CA ARG A 19 4.30 13.15 9.37
C ARG A 19 4.75 11.75 8.97
N LYS A 20 5.20 10.92 9.92
CA LYS A 20 5.57 9.52 9.66
C LYS A 20 4.39 8.68 9.17
N GLN A 21 3.20 8.87 9.74
CA GLN A 21 1.99 8.17 9.28
C GLN A 21 1.60 8.59 7.86
N GLU A 22 1.62 9.89 7.54
CA GLU A 22 1.36 10.39 6.19
C GLU A 22 2.35 9.84 5.16
N ALA A 23 3.64 9.77 5.50
CA ALA A 23 4.65 9.16 4.64
C ALA A 23 4.33 7.68 4.35
N LYS A 24 3.97 6.89 5.37
CA LYS A 24 3.55 5.50 5.21
C LYS A 24 2.32 5.36 4.32
N LYS A 25 1.31 6.23 4.47
CA LYS A 25 0.12 6.23 3.59
C LYS A 25 0.47 6.52 2.13
N LYS A 26 1.36 7.49 1.88
CA LYS A 26 1.83 7.82 0.54
C LYS A 26 2.56 6.64 -0.09
N GLN A 27 3.47 5.99 0.64
CA GLN A 27 4.17 4.80 0.20
C GLN A 27 3.21 3.65 -0.11
N LEU A 28 2.26 3.35 0.78
CA LEU A 28 1.24 2.33 0.56
C LEU A 28 0.39 2.61 -0.70
N LYS A 29 -0.03 3.88 -0.90
CA LYS A 29 -0.76 4.29 -2.11
C LYS A 29 0.06 4.09 -3.37
N ALA A 30 1.35 4.43 -3.35
CA ALA A 30 2.24 4.25 -4.49
C ALA A 30 2.45 2.76 -4.82
N LEU A 31 2.68 1.93 -3.79
CA LEU A 31 2.82 0.48 -3.96
C LEU A 31 1.55 -0.15 -4.56
N LEU A 32 0.37 0.19 -4.04
CA LEU A 32 -0.92 -0.30 -4.56
C LEU A 32 -1.16 0.11 -6.02
N ARG A 33 -0.64 1.26 -6.46
CA ARG A 33 -0.70 1.69 -7.87
C ARG A 33 0.21 0.83 -8.74
N LYS A 34 1.45 0.58 -8.30
CA LYS A 34 2.40 -0.32 -8.99
C LYS A 34 1.82 -1.73 -9.12
N MET A 35 1.29 -2.29 -8.03
CA MET A 35 0.64 -3.61 -8.05
C MET A 35 -0.53 -3.65 -9.05
N LYS A 36 -1.34 -2.58 -9.16
CA LYS A 36 -2.42 -2.52 -10.15
C LYS A 36 -1.90 -2.50 -11.60
N ALA A 37 -0.79 -1.82 -11.85
CA ALA A 37 -0.16 -1.81 -13.17
C ALA A 37 0.35 -3.21 -13.53
N GLU A 38 1.08 -3.83 -12.60
CA GLU A 38 1.62 -5.19 -12.75
C GLU A 38 0.51 -6.23 -12.97
N GLN A 39 -0.62 -6.13 -12.26
CA GLN A 39 -1.79 -6.99 -12.52
C GLN A 39 -2.31 -6.88 -13.96
N ARG A 40 -2.35 -5.66 -14.51
CA ARG A 40 -2.81 -5.43 -15.89
C ARG A 40 -1.84 -6.02 -16.89
N GLU A 41 -0.54 -5.86 -16.62
CA GLU A 41 0.52 -6.41 -17.46
C GLU A 41 0.50 -7.94 -17.44
N LEU A 42 0.41 -8.57 -16.26
CA LEU A 42 0.25 -10.02 -16.14
C LEU A 42 -1.01 -10.51 -16.86
N ALA A 43 -2.14 -9.82 -16.71
CA ALA A 43 -3.37 -10.18 -17.42
C ALA A 43 -3.22 -10.08 -18.95
N ALA A 44 -2.47 -9.08 -19.45
CA ALA A 44 -2.17 -8.96 -20.88
C ALA A 44 -1.25 -10.09 -21.36
N ARG A 45 -0.20 -10.41 -20.59
CA ARG A 45 0.74 -11.51 -20.89
C ARG A 45 0.04 -12.87 -20.91
N ILE A 46 -0.89 -13.13 -19.99
CA ILE A 46 -1.70 -14.36 -19.96
C ILE A 46 -2.51 -14.52 -21.26
N LYS A 47 -3.12 -13.42 -21.75
CA LYS A 47 -3.92 -13.45 -22.98
C LYS A 47 -3.09 -13.71 -24.24
N ALA A 48 -1.83 -13.28 -24.24
CA ALA A 48 -0.90 -13.44 -25.36
C ALA A 48 -0.02 -14.69 -25.23
N CYS A 49 -0.23 -15.54 -24.20
CA CYS A 49 0.62 -16.68 -23.92
C CYS A 49 0.00 -17.97 -24.46
N ASP A 50 0.62 -18.55 -25.48
CA ASP A 50 0.19 -19.81 -26.09
C ASP A 50 0.61 -21.05 -25.31
N ASP A 51 1.71 -20.97 -24.55
CA ASP A 51 2.20 -22.06 -23.69
C ASP A 51 1.38 -22.21 -22.41
N ALA A 52 0.78 -23.39 -22.21
CA ALA A 52 -0.11 -23.68 -21.09
C ALA A 52 0.60 -23.57 -19.73
N LEU A 53 1.83 -24.08 -19.62
CA LEU A 53 2.58 -24.08 -18.36
C LEU A 53 2.99 -22.66 -17.94
N THR A 54 3.41 -21.84 -18.90
CA THR A 54 3.72 -20.42 -18.67
C THR A 54 2.45 -19.64 -18.33
N ARG A 55 1.33 -19.93 -18.99
CA ARG A 55 0.04 -19.29 -18.70
C ARG A 55 -0.43 -19.58 -17.27
N ASP A 56 -0.30 -20.81 -16.80
CA ASP A 56 -0.66 -21.21 -15.43
C ASP A 56 0.24 -20.52 -14.40
N ASN A 57 1.55 -20.45 -14.66
CA ASN A 57 2.49 -19.72 -13.82
C ASN A 57 2.17 -18.23 -13.73
N LEU A 58 1.86 -17.58 -14.86
CA LEU A 58 1.45 -16.18 -14.89
C LEU A 58 0.11 -15.97 -14.15
N THR A 59 -0.82 -16.90 -14.29
CA THR A 59 -2.12 -16.87 -13.60
C THR A 59 -1.95 -16.96 -12.09
N LEU A 60 -1.10 -17.87 -11.60
CA LEU A 60 -0.79 -17.99 -10.17
C LEU A 60 -0.18 -16.69 -9.63
N ARG A 61 0.78 -16.10 -10.36
CA ARG A 61 1.38 -14.81 -9.98
C ARG A 61 0.32 -13.70 -9.91
N LEU A 62 -0.59 -13.66 -10.88
CA LEU A 62 -1.70 -12.69 -10.89
C LEU A 62 -2.64 -12.87 -9.69
N GLN A 63 -2.96 -14.12 -9.32
CA GLN A 63 -3.78 -14.42 -8.14
C GLN A 63 -3.11 -13.96 -6.85
N ILE A 64 -1.84 -14.30 -6.64
CA ILE A 64 -1.06 -13.88 -5.47
C ILE A 64 -1.06 -12.34 -5.37
N LEU A 65 -0.75 -11.66 -6.47
CA LEU A 65 -0.69 -10.21 -6.51
C LEU A 65 -2.06 -9.56 -6.21
N THR A 66 -3.13 -10.21 -6.66
CA THR A 66 -4.51 -9.77 -6.40
C THR A 66 -4.89 -9.85 -4.93
N GLU A 67 -4.58 -10.97 -4.27
CA GLU A 67 -4.85 -11.12 -2.85
C GLU A 67 -4.00 -10.17 -1.99
N GLN A 68 -2.72 -10.00 -2.33
CA GLN A 68 -1.87 -9.04 -1.63
C GLN A 68 -2.36 -7.60 -1.80
N ARG A 69 -2.80 -7.23 -3.01
CA ARG A 69 -3.37 -5.90 -3.26
C ARG A 69 -4.67 -5.70 -2.48
N ARG A 70 -5.54 -6.72 -2.40
CA ARG A 70 -6.78 -6.67 -1.61
C ARG A 70 -6.48 -6.41 -0.13
N LYS A 71 -5.52 -7.14 0.45
CA LYS A 71 -5.04 -6.92 1.83
C LYS A 71 -4.50 -5.50 2.03
N GLY A 72 -3.68 -5.01 1.10
CA GLY A 72 -3.15 -3.64 1.15
C GLY A 72 -4.23 -2.55 1.02
N VAL A 73 -5.29 -2.78 0.23
CA VAL A 73 -6.45 -1.87 0.15
C VAL A 73 -7.22 -1.86 1.46
N ALA A 74 -7.43 -3.02 2.09
CA ALA A 74 -8.08 -3.12 3.39
C ALA A 74 -7.29 -2.35 4.47
N LEU A 75 -5.97 -2.54 4.52
CA LEU A 75 -5.08 -1.78 5.40
C LEU A 75 -5.20 -0.27 5.17
N ARG A 76 -5.23 0.17 3.92
CA ARG A 76 -5.40 1.59 3.58
C ARG A 76 -6.75 2.14 4.05
N LYS A 77 -7.84 1.35 3.98
CA LYS A 77 -9.15 1.74 4.50
C LYS A 77 -9.13 1.84 6.03
N ALA A 78 -8.54 0.87 6.72
CA ALA A 78 -8.36 0.90 8.17
C ALA A 78 -7.58 2.15 8.62
N LEU A 79 -6.48 2.49 7.94
CA LEU A 79 -5.70 3.70 8.22
C LEU A 79 -6.45 5.01 7.96
N LYS A 80 -7.49 5.01 7.12
CA LYS A 80 -8.35 6.18 6.88
C LYS A 80 -9.45 6.29 7.93
N ASN A 81 -9.97 5.16 8.39
CA ASN A 81 -11.10 5.11 9.32
C ASN A 81 -10.66 5.24 10.79
N GLY A 82 -9.47 4.75 11.16
CA GLY A 82 -8.91 4.89 12.52
C GLY A 82 -8.36 6.28 12.85
N GLU A 83 -8.59 7.26 11.97
CA GLU A 83 -8.27 8.68 12.20
C GLU A 83 -9.52 9.55 12.44
N ARG A 84 -10.70 8.92 12.52
CA ARG A 84 -11.94 9.56 12.96
C ARG A 84 -12.11 9.41 14.46
#